data_AF-A0A352WQ32-F1
#
_entry.id   AF-A0A352WQ32-F1
#
_cell.length_a   1.000
_cell.length_b   1.000
_cell.length_c   1.000
_cell.angle_alpha   90.00
_cell.angle_beta   90.00
_cell.angle_gamma   90.00
#
_symmetry.space_group_name_H-M   'P 1'
#
loop_
_entity.id
_entity.type
_entity.pdbx_description
1 polymer ?
#
loop_
_entity_poly.entity_id
_entity_poly.type
_entity_poly.pdbx_seq_one_letter_code
_entity_poly.pdbx_strand_id
1 'polypeptide(L)'
;QRAGIIGHSMGGKTALVFAHRHPDRVHKLVVADMAARAYAPHHGSIFDALLSAPIDSAESRSVVETHLTNRLDDAGVVAFLMKNLRREKSGGFTWRPNIAALAPAIGAVVNEVPLSMNTLPTLAIYGGKSNYVDASDLDQFQSACMQFQSHEIEDAGHWLHASHPEAFFEEVANFLGA
;
A
#
# COMPACT_ATOMS: atom_id res chain seq x y z
N GLN A 1 8.25 -0.34 24.52
CA GLN A 1 8.95 0.48 23.51
C GLN A 1 7.93 1.00 22.50
N ARG A 2 8.04 2.28 22.10
CA ARG A 2 7.21 2.93 21.08
C ARG A 2 7.98 3.05 19.77
N ALA A 3 7.28 3.08 18.64
CA ALA A 3 7.87 3.31 17.32
C ALA A 3 7.06 4.33 16.50
N GLY A 4 7.72 4.96 15.53
CA GLY A 4 7.05 5.63 14.42
C GLY A 4 6.61 4.58 13.42
N ILE A 5 5.38 4.69 12.92
CA ILE A 5 4.85 3.75 11.92
C ILE A 5 4.54 4.52 10.65
N ILE A 6 5.09 4.03 9.54
CA ILE A 6 4.81 4.52 8.20
C ILE A 6 4.13 3.38 7.44
N GLY A 7 3.01 3.68 6.79
CA GLY A 7 2.29 2.72 5.97
C GLY A 7 1.89 3.32 4.63
N HIS A 8 2.30 2.68 3.53
CA HIS A 8 1.86 3.03 2.18
C HIS A 8 0.70 2.14 1.74
N SER A 9 -0.29 2.72 1.06
CA SER A 9 -1.43 1.99 0.50
C SER A 9 -2.10 1.08 1.55
N MET A 10 -2.26 -0.22 1.30
CA MET A 10 -2.74 -1.19 2.31
C MET A 10 -1.99 -1.10 3.65
N GLY A 11 -0.68 -0.84 3.60
CA GLY A 11 0.14 -0.63 4.79
C GLY A 11 -0.32 0.59 5.61
N GLY A 12 -0.87 1.63 4.97
CA GLY A 12 -1.44 2.80 5.64
C GLY A 12 -2.67 2.45 6.46
N LYS A 13 -3.62 1.70 5.88
CA LYS A 13 -4.78 1.15 6.62
C LYS A 13 -4.34 0.24 7.76
N THR A 14 -3.35 -0.61 7.51
CA THR A 14 -2.77 -1.49 8.53
C THR A 14 -2.17 -0.68 9.68
N ALA A 15 -1.45 0.40 9.37
CA ALA A 15 -0.85 1.30 10.35
C ALA A 15 -1.92 2.03 11.18
N LEU A 16 -3.01 2.49 10.54
CA LEU A 16 -4.16 3.08 11.22
C LEU A 16 -4.80 2.11 12.22
N VAL A 17 -5.13 0.89 11.77
CA VAL A 17 -5.72 -0.14 12.63
C VAL A 17 -4.78 -0.51 13.78
N PHE A 18 -3.48 -0.65 13.50
CA PHE A 18 -2.49 -0.95 14.54
C PHE A 18 -2.40 0.17 15.57
N ALA A 19 -2.31 1.42 15.13
CA ALA A 19 -2.24 2.58 16.02
C ALA A 19 -3.50 2.72 16.89
N HIS A 20 -4.68 2.41 16.35
CA HIS A 20 -5.92 2.40 17.10
C HIS A 20 -5.98 1.30 18.16
N ARG A 21 -5.50 0.08 17.83
CA ARG A 21 -5.51 -1.07 18.74
C ARG A 21 -4.40 -1.02 19.79
N HIS A 22 -3.29 -0.35 19.47
CA HIS A 22 -2.09 -0.30 20.30
C HIS A 22 -1.51 1.13 20.39
N PRO A 23 -2.29 2.12 20.86
CA PRO A 23 -1.88 3.53 20.86
C PRO A 23 -0.65 3.77 21.75
N ASP A 24 -0.44 2.94 22.78
CA ASP A 24 0.73 2.96 23.67
C ASP A 24 2.03 2.47 22.99
N ARG A 25 1.93 1.89 21.79
CA ARG A 25 3.06 1.35 21.01
C ARG A 25 3.49 2.26 19.86
N VAL A 26 2.70 3.29 19.55
CA VAL A 26 2.96 4.22 18.44
C VAL A 26 3.24 5.61 19.01
N HIS A 27 4.24 6.33 18.49
CA HIS A 27 4.46 7.73 18.87
C HIS A 27 4.18 8.74 17.77
N LYS A 28 4.30 8.34 16.50
CA LYS A 28 3.95 9.13 15.31
C LYS A 28 3.45 8.17 14.22
N LEU A 29 2.45 8.59 13.47
CA LEU A 29 1.83 7.80 12.41
C LEU A 29 1.95 8.55 11.08
N VAL A 30 2.42 7.87 10.04
CA VAL A 30 2.44 8.38 8.67
C VAL A 30 1.62 7.44 7.80
N VAL A 31 0.59 8.00 7.15
CA VAL A 31 -0.26 7.32 6.18
C VAL A 31 0.10 7.87 4.80
N ALA A 32 0.70 7.03 3.96
CA ALA A 32 1.19 7.40 2.65
C ALA A 32 0.23 6.95 1.55
N ASP A 33 -0.35 7.93 0.86
CA ASP A 33 -1.25 7.82 -0.30
C ASP A 33 -2.39 6.81 -0.08
N MET A 34 -3.09 6.99 1.04
CA MET A 34 -4.19 6.13 1.45
C MET A 34 -5.13 6.89 2.39
N ALA A 35 -6.43 6.67 2.22
CA ALA A 35 -7.48 7.19 3.10
C ALA A 35 -8.12 6.08 3.94
N ALA A 36 -8.93 6.51 4.90
CA ALA A 36 -9.67 5.61 5.78
C ALA A 36 -10.89 4.98 5.08
N ARG A 37 -11.47 5.63 4.06
CA ARG A 37 -12.67 5.15 3.35
C ARG A 37 -12.50 3.82 2.62
N ALA A 38 -13.61 3.16 2.28
CA ALA A 38 -13.58 2.01 1.38
C ALA A 38 -13.21 2.39 -0.06
N TYR A 39 -12.58 1.47 -0.77
CA TYR A 39 -12.32 1.60 -2.21
C TYR A 39 -13.08 0.52 -2.97
N ALA A 40 -13.52 0.85 -4.18
CA ALA A 40 -14.03 -0.18 -5.07
C ALA A 40 -12.91 -1.21 -5.37
N PRO A 41 -13.23 -2.51 -5.45
CA PRO A 41 -12.22 -3.51 -5.79
C PRO A 41 -11.69 -3.28 -7.21
N HIS A 42 -10.45 -2.81 -7.33
CA HIS A 42 -9.78 -2.59 -8.62
C HIS A 42 -8.68 -3.63 -8.93
N HIS A 43 -8.40 -4.55 -7.99
CA HIS A 43 -7.31 -5.51 -8.09
C HIS A 43 -7.71 -6.86 -8.72
N GLY A 44 -8.96 -7.02 -9.17
CA GLY A 44 -9.49 -8.30 -9.65
C GLY A 44 -8.64 -8.91 -10.77
N SER A 45 -8.34 -8.13 -11.81
CA SER A 45 -7.53 -8.58 -12.95
C SER A 45 -6.12 -9.02 -12.55
N ILE A 46 -5.52 -8.35 -11.56
CA ILE A 46 -4.21 -8.72 -10.99
C ILE A 46 -4.29 -10.08 -10.31
N PHE A 47 -5.27 -10.30 -9.43
CA PHE A 47 -5.45 -11.58 -8.77
C PHE A 47 -5.76 -12.70 -9.76
N ASP A 48 -6.61 -12.45 -10.76
CA ASP A 48 -6.91 -13.42 -11.82
C ASP A 48 -5.64 -13.79 -12.61
N ALA A 49 -4.80 -12.81 -12.94
CA ALA A 49 -3.53 -13.05 -13.63
C ALA A 49 -2.54 -13.86 -12.78
N LEU A 50 -2.42 -13.55 -11.48
CA LEU A 50 -1.52 -14.25 -10.55
C LEU A 50 -1.98 -15.68 -10.24
N LEU A 51 -3.30 -15.90 -10.09
CA LEU A 51 -3.89 -17.22 -9.83
C LEU A 51 -3.84 -18.13 -11.07
N SER A 52 -3.94 -17.56 -12.27
CA SER A 52 -3.84 -18.31 -13.52
C SER A 52 -2.41 -18.50 -14.02
N ALA A 53 -1.42 -17.90 -13.36
CA ALA A 53 -0.03 -18.01 -13.77
C ALA A 53 0.45 -19.47 -13.70
N PRO A 54 1.22 -19.95 -14.70
CA PRO A 54 1.65 -21.36 -14.78
C PRO A 54 2.83 -21.63 -13.83
N ILE A 55 2.66 -21.40 -12.53
CA ILE A 55 3.75 -21.45 -11.54
C ILE A 55 4.39 -22.83 -11.44
N ASP A 56 3.55 -23.88 -11.45
CA ASP A 56 4.00 -25.26 -11.27
C ASP A 56 4.67 -25.85 -12.52
N SER A 57 4.32 -25.34 -13.72
CA SER A 57 4.80 -25.85 -15.01
C SER A 57 5.79 -24.92 -15.71
N ALA A 58 6.02 -23.70 -15.21
CA ALA A 58 6.93 -22.74 -15.83
C ALA A 58 8.38 -23.23 -15.76
N GLU A 59 9.01 -23.37 -16.92
CA GLU A 59 10.43 -23.74 -17.04
C GLU A 59 11.37 -22.56 -16.73
N SER A 60 10.88 -21.33 -16.97
CA SER A 60 11.64 -20.09 -16.81
C SER A 60 10.77 -18.97 -16.21
N ARG A 61 11.44 -17.92 -15.72
CA ARG A 61 10.75 -16.70 -15.27
C ARG A 61 10.04 -16.00 -16.42
N SER A 62 10.59 -16.07 -17.64
CA SER A 62 10.02 -15.41 -18.80
C SER A 62 8.65 -15.99 -19.18
N VAL A 63 8.42 -17.29 -18.96
CA VAL A 63 7.08 -17.89 -19.17
C VAL A 63 6.02 -17.24 -18.29
N VAL A 64 6.33 -17.05 -17.00
CA VAL A 64 5.42 -16.39 -16.05
C VAL A 64 5.24 -14.91 -16.41
N GLU A 65 6.32 -14.23 -16.76
CA GLU A 65 6.28 -12.81 -17.15
C GLU A 65 5.43 -12.59 -18.40
N THR A 66 5.63 -13.37 -19.46
CA THR A 66 4.81 -13.31 -20.68
C THR A 66 3.34 -13.57 -20.37
N HIS A 67 3.02 -14.52 -19.49
CA HIS A 67 1.64 -14.75 -19.06
C HIS A 67 1.03 -13.52 -18.40
N LEU A 68 1.75 -12.86 -17.49
CA LEU A 68 1.26 -11.65 -16.83
C LEU A 68 1.11 -10.47 -17.81
N THR A 69 2.10 -10.25 -18.69
CA THR A 69 2.04 -9.20 -19.72
C THR A 69 0.86 -9.37 -20.66
N ASN A 70 0.49 -10.61 -21.02
CA ASN A 70 -0.67 -10.86 -21.87
C ASN A 70 -2.01 -10.60 -21.17
N ARG A 71 -2.04 -10.53 -19.84
CA ARG A 71 -3.26 -10.34 -19.04
C ARG A 71 -3.38 -8.95 -18.43
N LEU A 72 -2.27 -8.22 -18.32
CA LEU A 72 -2.18 -6.92 -17.66
C LEU A 72 -1.58 -5.91 -18.64
N ASP A 73 -2.31 -4.82 -18.90
CA ASP A 73 -1.92 -3.74 -19.82
C ASP A 73 -1.01 -2.69 -19.14
N ASP A 74 -0.12 -3.12 -18.24
CA ASP A 74 0.80 -2.24 -17.51
C ASP A 74 2.12 -2.97 -17.21
N ALA A 75 3.16 -2.63 -17.98
CA ALA A 75 4.49 -3.20 -17.83
C ALA A 75 5.15 -2.89 -16.47
N GLY A 76 4.84 -1.74 -15.87
CA GLY A 76 5.33 -1.37 -14.54
C GLY A 76 4.73 -2.26 -13.45
N VAL A 77 3.44 -2.53 -13.53
CA VAL A 77 2.75 -3.48 -12.63
C VAL A 77 3.31 -4.89 -12.79
N VAL A 78 3.50 -5.38 -14.03
CA VAL A 78 4.08 -6.71 -14.27
C VAL A 78 5.49 -6.80 -13.66
N ALA A 79 6.35 -5.81 -13.92
CA ALA A 79 7.70 -5.79 -13.37
C ALA A 79 7.70 -5.77 -11.83
N PHE A 80 6.78 -5.03 -11.21
CA PHE A 80 6.59 -5.02 -9.76
C PHE A 80 6.15 -6.38 -9.22
N LEU A 81 5.13 -7.01 -9.82
CA LEU A 81 4.64 -8.33 -9.42
C LEU A 81 5.72 -9.39 -9.54
N MET A 82 6.52 -9.37 -10.62
CA MET A 82 7.59 -10.33 -10.87
C MET A 82 8.70 -10.30 -9.80
N LYS A 83 8.87 -9.21 -9.04
CA LYS A 83 9.77 -9.17 -7.86
C LYS A 83 9.35 -10.17 -6.77
N ASN A 84 8.08 -10.59 -6.77
CA ASN A 84 7.52 -11.55 -5.83
C ASN A 84 7.61 -13.01 -6.30
N LEU A 85 8.01 -13.27 -7.55
CA LEU A 85 8.25 -14.63 -8.02
C LEU A 85 9.60 -15.13 -7.49
N ARG A 86 9.62 -16.25 -6.75
CA ARG A 86 10.84 -16.92 -6.28
C ARG A 86 11.04 -18.24 -7.00
N ARG A 87 12.31 -18.60 -7.24
CA ARG A 87 12.69 -19.96 -7.64
C ARG A 87 12.96 -20.76 -6.37
N GLU A 88 12.38 -21.96 -6.29
CA GLU A 88 12.56 -22.86 -5.16
C GLU A 88 13.85 -23.68 -5.29
N LYS A 89 14.41 -24.10 -4.15
CA LYS A 89 15.63 -24.95 -4.13
C LYS A 89 15.39 -26.32 -4.77
N SER A 90 14.17 -26.84 -4.67
CA SER A 90 13.73 -28.09 -5.29
C SER A 90 13.50 -27.98 -6.80
N GLY A 91 13.66 -26.80 -7.39
CA GLY A 91 13.15 -26.49 -8.72
C GLY A 91 11.71 -25.96 -8.67
N GLY A 92 11.26 -25.35 -9.77
CA GLY A 92 9.96 -24.68 -9.86
C GLY A 92 9.97 -23.24 -9.31
N PHE A 93 8.77 -22.64 -9.29
CA PHE A 93 8.55 -21.28 -8.82
C PHE A 93 7.48 -21.22 -7.72
N THR A 94 7.46 -20.11 -6.98
CA THR A 94 6.37 -19.77 -6.07
C THR A 94 6.17 -18.26 -5.98
N TRP A 95 4.98 -17.84 -5.57
CA TRP A 95 4.73 -16.47 -5.14
C TRP A 95 5.15 -16.31 -3.67
N ARG A 96 5.94 -15.27 -3.38
CA ARG A 96 6.21 -14.83 -2.00
C ARG A 96 4.93 -14.59 -1.19
N PRO A 97 3.96 -13.80 -1.70
CA PRO A 97 2.68 -13.62 -1.02
C PRO A 97 1.79 -14.85 -1.18
N ASN A 98 0.95 -15.08 -0.17
CA ASN A 98 -0.09 -16.11 -0.23
C ASN A 98 -1.27 -15.62 -1.08
N ILE A 99 -1.15 -15.74 -2.41
CA ILE A 99 -2.16 -15.26 -3.36
C ILE A 99 -3.52 -15.93 -3.13
N ALA A 100 -3.54 -17.23 -2.83
CA ALA A 100 -4.76 -18.00 -2.58
C ALA A 100 -5.55 -17.48 -1.36
N ALA A 101 -4.85 -16.99 -0.32
CA ALA A 101 -5.50 -16.37 0.84
C ALA A 101 -5.88 -14.90 0.59
N LEU A 102 -5.05 -14.16 -0.15
CA LEU A 102 -5.26 -12.73 -0.39
C LEU A 102 -6.41 -12.45 -1.37
N ALA A 103 -6.56 -13.27 -2.41
CA ALA A 103 -7.58 -13.06 -3.44
C ALA A 103 -9.01 -12.98 -2.86
N PRO A 104 -9.49 -13.94 -2.05
CA PRO A 104 -10.83 -13.84 -1.44
C PRO A 104 -10.91 -12.77 -0.33
N ALA A 105 -9.78 -12.38 0.26
CA ALA A 105 -9.74 -11.41 1.35
C ALA A 105 -9.64 -9.95 0.88
N ILE A 106 -9.37 -9.69 -0.41
CA ILE A 106 -9.07 -8.34 -0.91
C ILE A 106 -10.17 -7.32 -0.61
N GLY A 107 -11.44 -7.75 -0.62
CA GLY A 107 -12.57 -6.89 -0.23
C GLY A 107 -12.42 -6.35 1.19
N ALA A 108 -12.06 -7.21 2.14
CA ALA A 108 -11.81 -6.81 3.52
C ALA A 108 -10.58 -5.90 3.66
N VAL A 109 -9.59 -6.06 2.78
CA VAL A 109 -8.38 -5.22 2.76
C VAL A 109 -8.68 -3.80 2.29
N VAL A 110 -9.55 -3.65 1.29
CA VAL A 110 -9.92 -2.33 0.73
C VAL A 110 -11.07 -1.65 1.46
N ASN A 111 -11.71 -2.35 2.41
CA ASN A 111 -12.79 -1.80 3.23
C ASN A 111 -12.37 -0.59 4.06
N GLU A 112 -13.37 0.16 4.51
CA GLU A 112 -13.20 1.29 5.40
C GLU A 112 -12.51 0.89 6.71
N VAL A 113 -11.65 1.79 7.20
CA VAL A 113 -11.10 1.78 8.56
C VAL A 113 -11.82 2.88 9.33
N PRO A 114 -12.75 2.55 10.24
CA PRO A 114 -13.46 3.57 11.02
C PRO A 114 -12.48 4.41 11.81
N LEU A 115 -12.43 5.71 11.51
CA LEU A 115 -11.64 6.64 12.30
C LEU A 115 -12.38 6.96 13.60
N SER A 116 -11.61 7.06 14.67
CA SER A 116 -12.08 7.50 15.98
C SER A 116 -11.09 8.53 16.52
N MET A 117 -11.44 9.20 17.62
CA MET A 117 -10.59 10.22 18.22
C MET A 117 -9.17 9.68 18.44
N ASN A 118 -8.20 10.29 17.75
CA ASN A 118 -6.80 9.91 17.77
C ASN A 118 -5.96 11.06 18.32
N THR A 119 -5.21 10.79 19.39
CA THR A 119 -4.32 11.77 20.02
C THR A 119 -2.90 11.72 19.47
N LEU A 120 -2.57 10.72 18.65
CA LEU A 120 -1.25 10.57 18.03
C LEU A 120 -1.02 11.64 16.96
N PRO A 121 0.17 12.25 16.89
CA PRO A 121 0.59 13.00 15.72
C PRO A 121 0.48 12.11 14.48
N THR A 122 -0.28 12.56 13.50
CA THR A 122 -0.59 11.83 12.28
C THR A 122 -0.31 12.71 11.07
N LEU A 123 0.50 12.20 10.13
CA LEU A 123 0.75 12.80 8.82
C LEU A 123 0.04 11.98 7.74
N ALA A 124 -0.80 12.62 6.94
CA ALA A 124 -1.22 12.09 5.65
C ALA A 124 -0.34 12.70 4.54
N ILE A 125 0.48 11.89 3.88
CA ILE A 125 1.31 12.33 2.75
C ILE A 125 0.81 11.63 1.47
N TYR A 126 0.49 12.37 0.43
CA TYR A 126 -0.20 11.82 -0.76
C TYR A 126 0.30 12.46 -2.04
N GLY A 127 0.09 11.81 -3.18
CA GLY A 127 0.50 12.31 -4.50
C GLY A 127 -0.62 13.10 -5.17
N GLY A 128 -0.31 14.27 -5.72
CA GLY A 128 -1.29 15.14 -6.39
C GLY A 128 -1.87 14.56 -7.69
N LYS A 129 -1.17 13.59 -8.30
CA LYS A 129 -1.66 12.81 -9.45
C LYS A 129 -2.28 11.47 -9.04
N SER A 130 -2.50 11.24 -7.74
CA SER A 130 -3.15 10.04 -7.21
C SER A 130 -4.61 10.31 -6.89
N ASN A 131 -5.48 9.33 -7.18
CA ASN A 131 -6.90 9.38 -6.83
C ASN A 131 -7.21 8.65 -5.50
N TYR A 132 -6.18 8.33 -4.71
CA TYR A 132 -6.35 7.57 -3.47
C TYR A 132 -6.81 8.44 -2.29
N VAL A 133 -6.51 9.73 -2.29
CA VAL A 133 -6.85 10.66 -1.21
C VAL A 133 -7.49 11.89 -1.84
N ASP A 134 -8.67 12.27 -1.36
CA ASP A 134 -9.34 13.50 -1.74
C ASP A 134 -9.53 14.46 -0.55
N ALA A 135 -10.07 15.66 -0.81
CA ALA A 135 -10.30 16.65 0.24
C ALA A 135 -11.23 16.15 1.36
N SER A 136 -12.25 15.34 1.01
CA SER A 136 -13.18 14.79 2.00
C SER A 136 -12.53 13.73 2.89
N ASP A 137 -11.52 13.02 2.38
CA ASP A 137 -10.69 12.11 3.16
C ASP A 137 -9.82 12.89 4.16
N LEU A 138 -9.23 14.01 3.73
CA LEU A 138 -8.44 14.89 4.61
C LEU A 138 -9.31 15.50 5.72
N ASP A 139 -10.54 15.91 5.40
CA ASP A 139 -11.50 16.43 6.38
C ASP A 139 -11.86 15.37 7.44
N GLN A 140 -11.97 14.10 7.04
CA GLN A 140 -12.19 12.99 7.98
C GLN A 140 -11.02 12.82 8.94
N PHE A 141 -9.78 12.86 8.44
CA PHE A 141 -8.60 12.81 9.30
C PHE A 141 -8.52 14.03 10.22
N GLN A 142 -8.74 15.23 9.69
CA GLN A 142 -8.72 16.48 10.46
C GLN A 142 -9.76 16.48 11.60
N SER A 143 -10.91 15.85 11.38
CA SER A 143 -11.98 15.71 12.37
C SER A 143 -11.67 14.65 13.44
N ALA A 144 -10.98 13.57 13.06
CA ALA A 144 -10.69 12.46 13.96
C ALA A 144 -9.37 12.63 14.74
N CYS A 145 -8.38 13.29 14.18
CA CYS A 145 -7.03 13.41 14.73
C CYS A 145 -6.80 14.77 15.41
N MET A 146 -6.44 14.76 16.69
CA MET A 146 -6.14 15.99 17.44
C MET A 146 -4.85 16.69 16.99
N GLN A 147 -3.96 15.94 16.33
CA GLN A 147 -2.68 16.41 15.83
C GLN A 147 -2.50 15.90 14.40
N PHE A 148 -3.10 16.59 13.44
CA PHE A 148 -3.09 16.21 12.04
C PHE A 148 -2.24 17.15 11.20
N GLN A 149 -1.48 16.58 10.27
CA GLN A 149 -0.78 17.28 9.21
C GLN A 149 -1.07 16.56 7.89
N SER A 150 -1.13 17.31 6.80
CA SER A 150 -1.27 16.76 5.46
C SER A 150 -0.24 17.39 4.53
N HIS A 151 0.36 16.59 3.66
CA HIS A 151 1.32 17.05 2.67
C HIS A 151 1.04 16.42 1.31
N GLU A 152 0.93 17.25 0.28
CA GLU A 152 0.77 16.81 -1.10
C GLU A 152 2.12 16.88 -1.83
N ILE A 153 2.50 15.80 -2.51
CA ILE A 153 3.57 15.82 -3.50
C ILE A 153 2.92 15.98 -4.87
N GLU A 154 2.83 17.23 -5.35
CA GLU A 154 2.02 17.67 -6.51
C GLU A 154 2.17 16.76 -7.75
N ASP A 155 3.40 16.43 -8.13
CA ASP A 155 3.67 15.64 -9.34
C ASP A 155 3.70 14.12 -9.15
N ALA A 156 3.45 13.63 -7.93
CA ALA A 156 3.51 12.20 -7.61
C ALA A 156 2.18 11.48 -7.87
N GLY A 157 2.27 10.25 -8.39
CA GLY A 157 1.17 9.29 -8.37
C GLY A 157 1.18 8.41 -7.11
N HIS A 158 0.47 7.28 -7.16
CA HIS A 158 0.30 6.38 -6.01
C HIS A 158 1.62 5.88 -5.39
N TRP A 159 2.65 5.71 -6.22
CA TRP A 159 3.98 5.28 -5.79
C TRP A 159 4.88 6.49 -5.48
N LEU A 160 4.40 7.41 -4.66
CA LEU A 160 5.07 8.66 -4.32
C LEU A 160 6.49 8.46 -3.77
N HIS A 161 6.69 7.48 -2.90
CA HIS A 161 8.00 7.17 -2.30
C HIS A 161 8.99 6.56 -3.31
N ALA A 162 8.51 6.01 -4.43
CA ALA A 162 9.36 5.46 -5.48
C ALA A 162 9.64 6.46 -6.60
N SER A 163 8.67 7.33 -6.92
CA SER A 163 8.79 8.35 -7.96
C SER A 163 9.45 9.64 -7.47
N HIS A 164 9.20 10.03 -6.21
CA HIS A 164 9.70 11.25 -5.56
C HIS A 164 10.34 10.91 -4.20
N PRO A 165 11.39 10.06 -4.19
CA PRO A 165 11.97 9.54 -2.95
C PRO A 165 12.53 10.63 -2.04
N GLU A 166 13.14 11.68 -2.60
CA GLU A 166 13.73 12.78 -1.83
C GLU A 166 12.65 13.61 -1.12
N ALA A 167 11.64 14.11 -1.85
CA ALA A 167 10.53 14.86 -1.27
C ALA A 167 9.77 14.04 -0.21
N PHE A 168 9.51 12.75 -0.49
CA PHE A 168 8.89 11.86 0.50
C PHE A 168 9.77 11.71 1.75
N PHE A 169 11.07 11.50 1.57
CA PHE A 169 12.01 11.33 2.68
C PHE A 169 12.08 12.59 3.54
N GLU A 170 12.25 13.77 2.94
CA GLU A 170 12.39 15.04 3.66
C GLU A 170 11.16 15.31 4.53
N GLU A 171 9.96 15.22 3.96
CA GLU A 171 8.72 15.47 4.71
C GLU A 171 8.54 14.46 5.86
N VAL A 172 8.78 13.17 5.58
CA VAL A 172 8.63 12.12 6.60
C VAL A 172 9.69 12.23 7.69
N ALA A 173 10.94 12.52 7.35
CA ALA A 173 12.01 12.70 8.32
C ALA A 173 11.75 13.91 9.22
N ASN A 174 11.35 15.05 8.62
CA ASN A 174 10.95 16.26 9.35
C ASN A 174 9.80 15.98 10.31
N PHE A 175 8.74 15.31 9.83
CA PHE A 175 7.61 14.93 10.67
C PHE A 175 8.03 14.00 11.81
N LEU A 176 8.88 13.01 11.55
CA LEU A 176 9.35 12.07 12.56
C LEU A 176 10.35 12.70 13.55
N GLY A 177 11.05 13.76 13.16
CA GLY A 177 12.13 14.38 13.92
C GLY A 177 13.43 13.55 13.84
N ALA A 178 13.70 12.99 12.67
CA ALA A 178 14.86 12.14 12.37
C ALA A 178 15.93 12.88 11.58
#